data_AF-A0A2G9GZK8-F1
#
_entry.id   AF-A0A2G9GZK8-F1
#
_cell.length_a   1.000
_cell.length_b   1.000
_cell.length_c   1.000
_cell.angle_alpha   90.00
_cell.angle_beta   90.00
_cell.angle_gamma   90.00
#
_symmetry.space_group_name_H-M   'P 1'
#
loop_
_entity.id
_entity.type
_entity.pdbx_description
1 polymer ?
#
loop_
_entity_poly.entity_id
_entity_poly.type
_entity_poly.pdbx_seq_one_letter_code
_entity_poly.pdbx_strand_id
1 'polypeptide(L)'
;MNKEQLEELRVKPLSASSASKRTLVPALNMRLWYAPHLELPNGVVLKGATLVAIRPSEQPKKEVMGSEGNWVASAFEEPFGTAARMLIKRRTYCLEMNSF
;
A
#
# COMPACT_ATOMS: atom_id res chain seq x y z
N MET A 1 -1.40 7.91 -5.78
CA MET A 1 -0.42 8.76 -6.46
C MET A 1 -0.96 10.19 -6.41
N ASN A 2 -0.28 11.08 -5.71
CA ASN A 2 -0.72 12.47 -5.57
C ASN A 2 -0.17 13.32 -6.74
N LYS A 3 -0.60 14.59 -6.81
CA LYS A 3 -0.20 15.50 -7.90
C LYS A 3 1.31 15.70 -7.94
N GLU A 4 1.96 15.87 -6.78
CA GLU A 4 3.42 16.04 -6.73
C GLU A 4 4.17 14.84 -7.30
N GLN A 5 3.76 13.62 -6.96
CA GLN A 5 4.37 12.38 -7.47
C GLN A 5 4.18 12.22 -8.98
N LEU A 6 3.03 12.65 -9.51
CA LEU A 6 2.78 12.63 -10.95
C LEU A 6 3.67 13.66 -11.69
N GLU A 7 3.83 14.86 -11.14
CA GLU A 7 4.75 15.86 -11.71
C GLU A 7 6.21 15.41 -11.60
N GLU A 8 6.60 14.75 -10.51
CA GLU A 8 7.94 14.18 -10.35
C GLU A 8 8.24 13.16 -11.46
N LEU A 9 7.29 12.30 -11.82
CA LEU A 9 7.46 11.34 -12.93
C LEU A 9 7.61 12.02 -14.30
N ARG A 10 7.04 13.21 -14.50
CA ARG A 10 7.24 13.98 -15.75
C ARG A 10 8.62 14.59 -15.84
N VAL A 11 9.16 15.05 -14.71
CA VAL A 11 10.47 15.70 -14.64
C VAL A 11 11.61 14.68 -14.54
N LYS A 12 11.38 13.55 -13.90
CA LYS A 12 12.32 12.43 -13.73
C LYS A 12 11.66 11.15 -14.27
N PRO A 13 11.61 10.98 -15.59
CA PRO A 13 11.07 9.77 -16.18
C PRO A 13 11.87 8.55 -15.70
N LEU A 14 11.16 7.46 -15.44
CA LEU A 14 11.77 6.18 -15.10
C LEU A 14 12.77 5.78 -16.20
N SER A 15 13.95 5.33 -15.78
CA SER A 15 15.00 4.93 -16.72
C SER A 15 14.54 3.78 -17.60
N ALA A 16 14.83 3.85 -18.89
CA ALA A 16 14.65 2.72 -19.78
C ALA A 16 15.64 1.61 -19.40
N SER A 17 15.18 0.36 -19.38
CA SER A 17 16.05 -0.79 -19.16
C SER A 17 17.10 -0.85 -20.27
N SER A 18 18.39 -1.00 -19.92
CA SER A 18 19.45 -1.12 -20.93
C SER A 18 19.37 -2.43 -21.71
N ALA A 19 18.64 -3.43 -21.20
CA ALA A 19 18.50 -4.75 -21.82
C ALA A 19 17.15 -4.94 -22.55
N SER A 20 16.21 -3.98 -22.45
CA SER A 20 14.87 -4.12 -23.03
C SER A 20 14.22 -2.76 -23.28
N LYS A 21 13.31 -2.65 -24.25
CA LYS A 21 12.48 -1.44 -24.46
C LYS A 21 11.42 -1.22 -23.35
N ARG A 22 11.64 -1.77 -22.15
CA ARG A 22 10.74 -1.70 -21.00
C ARG A 22 11.23 -0.62 -20.03
N THR A 23 10.28 -0.03 -19.33
CA THR A 23 10.53 0.94 -18.26
C THR A 23 10.96 0.21 -16.99
N LEU A 24 12.09 0.60 -16.39
CA LEU A 24 12.49 0.08 -15.09
C LEU A 24 11.55 0.64 -14.02
N VAL A 25 10.84 -0.25 -13.35
CA VAL A 25 10.04 0.07 -12.16
C VAL A 25 10.83 -0.35 -10.91
N PRO A 26 10.63 0.28 -9.75
CA PRO A 26 11.25 -0.21 -8.53
C PRO A 26 10.62 -1.54 -8.11
N ALA A 27 11.39 -2.42 -7.46
CA ALA A 27 10.82 -3.58 -6.78
C ALA A 27 9.87 -3.11 -5.67
N LEU A 28 8.81 -3.87 -5.42
CA LEU A 28 7.72 -3.49 -4.53
C LEU A 28 7.52 -4.53 -3.43
N ASN A 29 7.29 -4.05 -2.21
CA ASN A 29 6.75 -4.84 -1.12
C ASN A 29 5.25 -4.57 -1.00
N MET A 30 4.46 -5.62 -1.06
CA MET A 30 3.02 -5.60 -0.94
C MET A 30 2.58 -6.34 0.32
N ARG A 31 1.62 -5.77 1.04
CA ARG A 31 0.94 -6.41 2.16
C ARG A 31 -0.56 -6.41 1.92
N LEU A 32 -1.19 -7.53 2.17
CA LEU A 32 -2.62 -7.72 1.97
C LEU A 32 -3.27 -8.25 3.25
N TRP A 33 -4.38 -7.63 3.63
CA TRP A 33 -5.28 -8.07 4.69
C TRP A 33 -6.66 -8.32 4.09
N TYR A 34 -7.30 -9.39 4.52
CA TYR A 34 -8.60 -9.80 4.01
C TYR A 34 -9.55 -10.18 5.15
N ALA A 35 -10.80 -9.77 5.03
CA ALA A 35 -11.91 -10.24 5.84
C ALA A 35 -13.11 -10.54 4.93
N PRO A 36 -13.64 -11.79 4.90
CA PRO A 36 -14.83 -12.12 4.11
C PRO A 36 -16.06 -11.33 4.57
N HIS A 37 -16.09 -10.94 5.85
CA HIS A 37 -17.13 -10.14 6.46
C HIS A 37 -16.49 -9.25 7.55
N LEU A 38 -16.75 -7.94 7.50
CA LEU A 38 -16.25 -6.96 8.45
C LEU A 38 -17.37 -5.98 8.83
N GLU A 39 -17.84 -6.09 10.07
CA GLU A 39 -18.85 -5.19 10.63
C GLU A 39 -18.16 -4.02 11.34
N LEU A 40 -18.60 -2.80 11.04
CA LEU A 40 -18.07 -1.56 11.60
C LEU A 40 -18.94 -1.10 12.79
N PRO A 41 -18.40 -0.26 13.71
CA PRO A 41 -19.13 0.17 14.91
C PRO A 41 -20.44 0.92 14.66
N ASN A 42 -20.63 1.48 13.46
CA ASN A 42 -21.86 2.17 13.05
C ASN A 42 -22.90 1.23 12.42
N GLY A 43 -22.70 -0.09 12.49
CA GLY A 43 -23.58 -1.10 11.90
C GLY A 43 -23.38 -1.33 10.40
N VAL A 44 -22.44 -0.64 9.76
CA VAL A 44 -22.11 -0.89 8.34
C VAL A 44 -21.35 -2.20 8.22
N VAL A 45 -21.77 -3.05 7.28
CA VAL A 45 -21.12 -4.32 6.97
C VAL A 45 -20.41 -4.25 5.63
N LEU A 46 -19.11 -4.54 5.64
CA LEU A 46 -18.30 -4.71 4.43
C LEU A 46 -18.10 -6.20 4.14
N LYS A 47 -18.57 -6.67 2.98
CA LYS A 47 -18.35 -8.04 2.49
C LYS A 47 -17.10 -8.08 1.61
N GLY A 48 -16.23 -9.06 1.83
CA GLY A 48 -14.98 -9.20 1.06
C GLY A 48 -14.00 -8.05 1.23
N ALA A 49 -13.96 -7.45 2.43
CA ALA A 49 -13.10 -6.31 2.71
C ALA A 49 -11.62 -6.67 2.53
N THR A 50 -10.94 -5.95 1.63
CA THR A 50 -9.55 -6.17 1.28
C THR A 50 -8.77 -4.87 1.43
N LEU A 51 -7.68 -4.90 2.18
CA LEU A 51 -6.75 -3.79 2.31
C LEU A 51 -5.40 -4.21 1.72
N VAL A 52 -4.87 -3.39 0.81
CA VAL A 52 -3.58 -3.61 0.17
C VAL A 52 -2.69 -2.41 0.41
N ALA A 53 -1.50 -2.63 0.95
CA ALA A 53 -0.47 -1.64 1.14
C ALA A 53 0.71 -1.97 0.22
N ILE A 54 1.10 -1.03 -0.63
CA ILE A 54 2.19 -1.20 -1.61
C ILE A 54 3.24 -0.13 -1.33
N ARG A 55 4.50 -0.55 -1.22
CA ARG A 55 5.63 0.37 -1.07
C ARG A 55 6.84 -0.09 -1.89
N PRO A 56 7.68 0.82 -2.39
CA PRO A 56 8.99 0.45 -2.93
C PRO A 56 9.82 -0.37 -1.91
N SER A 57 10.63 -1.30 -2.41
CA SER A 57 11.50 -2.14 -1.57
C SER A 57 12.71 -1.39 -1.03
N GLU A 58 13.30 -0.49 -1.83
CA GLU A 58 14.56 0.21 -1.56
C GLU A 58 14.41 1.53 -0.79
N GLN A 59 13.19 2.02 -0.55
CA GLN A 59 13.04 3.20 0.30
C GLN A 59 13.52 2.85 1.72
N PRO A 60 14.45 3.63 2.31
CA PRO A 60 14.88 3.39 3.67
C PRO A 60 13.65 3.35 4.54
N LYS A 61 13.56 2.35 5.42
CA LYS A 61 12.57 2.30 6.50
C LYS A 61 12.83 3.55 7.33
N LYS A 62 12.23 4.68 6.95
CA LYS A 62 12.17 5.83 7.82
C LYS A 62 11.38 5.28 8.99
N GLU A 63 12.10 4.99 10.07
CA GLU A 63 11.56 4.46 11.30
C GLU A 63 10.58 5.49 11.84
N VAL A 64 9.37 5.50 11.27
CA VAL A 64 8.20 5.97 11.99
C VAL A 64 7.96 4.86 12.99
N MET A 65 8.72 4.97 14.08
CA MET A 65 8.64 4.20 15.31
C MET A 65 7.16 4.07 15.69
N GLY A 66 6.59 2.89 15.42
CA GLY A 66 5.20 2.58 15.72
C GLY A 66 4.54 1.79 14.60
N SER A 67 4.61 0.46 14.69
CA SER A 67 3.95 -0.58 13.89
C SER A 67 3.62 -0.22 12.43
N GLU A 68 4.09 -1.00 11.44
CA GLU A 68 3.77 -0.79 10.03
C GLU A 68 2.27 -0.65 9.68
N GLY A 69 1.35 -0.95 10.60
CA GLY A 69 -0.07 -0.63 10.45
C GLY A 69 -0.43 0.86 10.58
N ASN A 70 0.42 1.70 11.18
CA ASN A 70 0.08 3.09 11.53
C ASN A 70 -0.08 3.99 10.29
N TRP A 71 0.78 3.87 9.28
CA TRP A 71 0.66 4.67 8.05
C TRP A 71 -0.51 4.25 7.17
N VAL A 72 -0.88 2.96 7.20
CA VAL A 72 -2.03 2.45 6.43
C VAL A 72 -3.35 2.85 7.11
N ALA A 73 -3.38 2.84 8.45
CA ALA A 73 -4.54 3.19 9.24
C ALA A 73 -4.95 4.67 9.17
N SER A 74 -4.00 5.58 8.91
CA SER A 74 -4.24 7.02 8.80
C SER A 74 -4.48 7.50 7.36
N ALA A 75 -4.35 6.62 6.37
CA ALA A 75 -4.49 6.96 4.96
C ALA A 75 -5.95 7.15 4.50
N PHE A 76 -6.93 6.79 5.33
CA PHE A 76 -8.35 6.79 4.97
C PHE A 76 -9.18 7.57 5.98
N GLU A 77 -10.18 8.29 5.47
CA GLU A 77 -11.23 8.91 6.28
C GLU A 77 -12.29 7.88 6.71
N GLU A 78 -13.13 8.23 7.68
CA GLU A 78 -14.24 7.36 8.09
C GLU A 78 -15.26 7.15 6.96
N PRO A 79 -15.85 5.95 6.83
CA PRO A 79 -15.72 4.79 7.71
C PRO A 79 -14.51 3.88 7.39
N PHE A 80 -13.78 4.18 6.32
CA PHE A 80 -12.70 3.32 5.82
C PHE A 80 -11.44 3.38 6.69
N GLY A 81 -11.21 4.48 7.41
CA GLY A 81 -10.19 4.58 8.45
C GLY A 81 -10.40 3.53 9.54
N THR A 82 -11.63 3.41 10.06
CA THR A 82 -11.99 2.34 11.01
C THR A 82 -11.83 0.95 10.38
N ALA A 83 -12.30 0.75 9.14
CA ALA A 83 -12.14 -0.52 8.45
C ALA A 83 -10.66 -0.91 8.31
N ALA A 84 -9.78 0.03 7.93
CA ALA A 84 -8.35 -0.19 7.80
C ALA A 84 -7.72 -0.58 9.15
N ARG A 85 -8.03 0.14 10.24
CA ARG A 85 -7.57 -0.18 11.61
C ARG A 85 -8.01 -1.56 12.09
N MET A 86 -9.20 -2.01 11.67
CA MET A 86 -9.69 -3.35 11.98
C MET A 86 -9.01 -4.43 11.12
N LEU A 87 -8.76 -4.15 9.84
CA LEU A 87 -8.11 -5.07 8.91
C LEU A 87 -6.64 -5.32 9.27
N ILE A 88 -5.88 -4.30 9.64
CA ILE A 88 -4.45 -4.45 9.97
C ILE A 88 -4.17 -5.37 11.16
N LYS A 89 -5.17 -5.57 12.04
CA LYS A 89 -5.09 -6.49 13.18
C LYS A 89 -5.28 -7.96 12.79
N ARG A 90 -5.65 -8.25 11.54
CA ARG A 90 -5.83 -9.60 11.00
C ARG A 90 -4.54 -10.13 10.39
N ARG A 91 -4.56 -11.41 9.98
CA ARG A 91 -3.47 -12.05 9.26
C ARG A 91 -3.09 -11.25 8.01
N THR A 92 -1.79 -11.03 7.85
CA THR A 92 -1.21 -10.36 6.68
C THR A 92 -0.63 -11.38 5.72
N TYR A 93 -0.81 -11.13 4.42
CA TYR A 93 -0.10 -11.81 3.34
C TYR A 93 0.91 -10.85 2.74
N CYS A 94 2.17 -11.27 2.65
CA CYS A 94 3.26 -10.45 2.11
C CYS A 94 3.64 -10.97 0.72
N LEU A 95 3.84 -10.07 -0.22
CA LEU A 95 4.32 -10.36 -1.57
C LEU A 95 5.43 -9.38 -1.92
N GLU A 96 6.57 -9.91 -2.34
CA GLU A 96 7.65 -9.13 -2.95
C GLU A 96 7.53 -9.27 -4.47
N MET A 97 7.44 -8.13 -5.16
CA MET A 97 7.40 -8.07 -6.61
C MET A 97 8.72 -7.47 -7.09
N ASN A 98 9.60 -8.33 -7.58
CA ASN A 98 10.87 -7.92 -8.17
C ASN A 98 10.62 -7.18 -9.47
N SER A 99 11.39 -6.12 -9.71
CA SER A 99 11.35 -5.39 -10.96
C SER A 99 12.07 -6.13 -12.08
N PHE A 100 11.65 -5.85 -13.32
CA PHE A 100 12.22 -6.38 -14.57
C PHE A 100 12.69 -5.23 -15.47
#